data_AF-A0A1G1PGJ6-F1
#
_entry.id   AF-A0A1G1PGJ6-F1
#
_cell.length_a   1.000
_cell.length_b   1.000
_cell.length_c   1.000
_cell.angle_alpha   90.00
_cell.angle_beta   90.00
_cell.angle_gamma   90.00
#
_symmetry.space_group_name_H-M   'P 1'
#
loop_
_entity.id
_entity.type
_entity.pdbx_description
1 polymer ?
#
loop_
_entity_poly.entity_id
_entity_poly.type
_entity_poly.pdbx_seq_one_letter_code
_entity_poly.pdbx_strand_id
1 'polypeptide(L)'
;MRGKKSVLVAYGLPLVWEPLCWLAGRRPRRGRGPIRRLLVIALDNPGDVLLMTPCLTALRERFPSAAITMLVGEWARDLAAAHPAVSAVIVYNAPWFSAEVAPRPPRPDPPRRAFLRCLWRLWRGRFDAAIELRGEAAHLVLAYLSGVPRRVGYALSSLTWMEPDSAARLLTHRVPFAWHRWRAWHRVDYCLEAVAALDARPRDPSLVITIPLSAEQTILQFLASHGVDAHTMLVAVQPGAGRVRKRWPVSAFAEVLNAVVERWGGRVVVVGSAAEAALADDLAARLTRPPIVAVGRTTWLETAALIRRCRLVLCNDSAITHLASAVKTPAVVVSRAPANFYAPYRTEGMAVTRELPCLNVGSYDGCACPFPEYRCLQAVTPAEVLAAAERLLGRAAGAPAAVA
;
A
#
# COMPACT_ATOMS: atom_id res chain seq x y z
N MET A 1 -26.34 8.54 -0.14
CA MET A 1 -26.26 8.97 1.28
C MET A 1 -26.15 7.76 2.22
N ARG A 2 -24.94 7.22 2.43
CA ARG A 2 -24.57 6.43 3.62
C ARG A 2 -23.11 6.78 3.87
N GLY A 3 -22.91 7.97 4.43
CA GLY A 3 -21.59 8.43 4.86
C GLY A 3 -21.01 7.40 5.82
N LYS A 4 -19.71 7.14 5.70
CA LYS A 4 -18.93 6.44 6.71
C LYS A 4 -19.17 7.15 8.04
N LYS A 5 -20.17 6.73 8.81
CA LYS A 5 -20.26 7.07 10.23
C LYS A 5 -18.93 6.58 10.79
N SER A 6 -18.17 7.49 11.38
CA SER A 6 -16.93 7.11 12.06
C SER A 6 -17.24 5.94 12.98
N VAL A 7 -16.27 5.03 13.11
CA VAL A 7 -16.34 3.91 14.06
C VAL A 7 -16.83 4.40 15.42
N LEU A 8 -16.36 5.57 15.84
CA LEU A 8 -16.77 6.25 17.07
C LEU A 8 -18.29 6.52 17.12
N VAL A 9 -18.92 6.99 16.05
CA VAL A 9 -20.38 7.18 15.96
C VAL A 9 -21.13 5.84 15.94
N ALA A 10 -20.58 4.81 15.28
CA ALA A 10 -21.20 3.47 15.27
C ALA A 10 -21.15 2.76 16.64
N TYR A 11 -20.26 3.19 17.54
CA TYR A 11 -20.16 2.72 18.93
C TYR A 11 -20.71 3.73 19.97
N GLY A 12 -21.39 4.81 19.54
CA GLY A 12 -22.03 5.78 20.46
C GLY A 12 -21.06 6.69 21.24
N LEU A 13 -19.81 6.80 20.82
CA LEU A 13 -18.75 7.50 21.56
C LEU A 13 -18.62 9.03 21.40
N PRO A 14 -19.23 9.78 20.45
CA PRO A 14 -18.88 11.20 20.26
C PRO A 14 -19.03 12.10 21.50
N LEU A 15 -20.08 11.88 22.32
CA LEU A 15 -20.36 12.67 23.52
C LEU A 15 -19.44 12.35 24.70
N VAL A 16 -18.79 11.18 24.69
CA VAL A 16 -17.85 10.73 25.74
C VAL A 16 -16.39 10.87 25.28
N TRP A 17 -16.17 10.89 23.97
CA TRP A 17 -14.88 10.87 23.29
C TRP A 17 -14.04 12.14 23.50
N GLU A 18 -14.64 13.30 23.29
CA GLU A 18 -14.02 14.61 23.48
C GLU A 18 -13.49 14.79 24.93
N PRO A 19 -14.32 14.55 25.98
CA PRO A 19 -13.85 14.56 27.36
C PRO A 19 -12.79 13.50 27.68
N LEU A 20 -12.92 12.28 27.15
CA LEU A 20 -11.94 11.20 27.39
C LEU A 20 -10.57 11.51 26.79
N CYS A 21 -10.52 12.04 25.57
CA CYS A 21 -9.27 12.46 24.95
C CYS A 21 -8.63 13.63 25.69
N TRP A 22 -9.46 14.54 26.21
CA TRP A 22 -9.00 15.66 27.03
C TRP A 22 -8.43 15.21 28.38
N LEU A 23 -9.10 14.29 29.08
CA LEU A 23 -8.62 13.70 30.34
C LEU A 23 -7.36 12.83 30.12
N ALA A 24 -7.32 12.04 29.04
CA ALA A 24 -6.17 11.24 28.64
C ALA A 24 -4.92 12.09 28.34
N GLY A 25 -5.11 13.23 27.66
CA GLY A 25 -4.04 14.16 27.30
C GLY A 25 -3.37 14.86 28.49
N ARG A 26 -4.01 14.87 29.68
CA ARG A 26 -3.46 15.49 30.90
C ARG A 26 -2.37 14.67 31.59
N ARG A 27 -2.20 13.38 31.25
CA ARG A 27 -1.15 12.51 31.82
C ARG A 27 -0.28 11.89 30.73
N PRO A 28 0.50 12.68 29.97
CA PRO A 28 1.44 12.10 29.03
C PRO A 28 2.50 11.33 29.83
N ARG A 29 2.40 10.00 29.83
CA ARG A 29 3.49 9.11 30.25
C ARG A 29 4.64 9.31 29.27
N ARG A 30 5.47 10.35 29.49
CA ARG A 30 6.72 10.52 28.76
C ARG A 30 7.64 9.39 29.20
N GLY A 31 7.66 8.30 28.44
CA GLY A 31 8.69 7.29 28.61
C GLY A 31 10.05 7.97 28.50
N ARG A 32 10.91 7.82 29.51
CA ARG A 32 12.26 8.40 29.54
C ARG A 32 13.37 7.38 29.24
N GLY A 33 13.04 6.08 29.16
CA GLY A 33 14.01 5.00 28.93
C GLY A 33 14.28 4.67 27.46
N PRO A 34 15.32 3.89 27.13
CA PRO A 34 15.66 3.53 25.75
C PRO A 34 14.49 2.84 25.03
N ILE A 35 14.42 3.00 23.72
CA ILE A 35 13.43 2.30 22.88
C ILE A 35 14.02 0.94 22.50
N ARG A 36 13.45 -0.14 23.06
CA ARG A 36 13.85 -1.53 22.78
C ARG A 36 12.74 -2.31 22.08
N ARG A 37 11.48 -1.93 22.22
CA ARG A 37 10.33 -2.54 21.55
C ARG A 37 9.48 -1.47 20.88
N LEU A 38 9.41 -1.53 19.56
CA LEU A 38 8.66 -0.63 18.70
C LEU A 38 7.40 -1.33 18.18
N LEU A 39 6.28 -0.62 18.22
CA LEU A 39 5.06 -0.98 17.54
C LEU A 39 4.84 -0.04 16.36
N VAL A 40 4.68 -0.57 15.15
CA VAL A 40 4.27 0.19 13.97
C VAL A 40 2.86 -0.23 13.61
N ILE A 41 1.91 0.71 13.60
CA ILE A 41 0.50 0.44 13.31
C ILE A 41 0.23 0.77 11.84
N ALA A 42 -0.10 -0.28 11.07
CA ALA A 42 -0.31 -0.23 9.63
C ALA A 42 -1.47 -1.16 9.25
N LEU A 43 -2.68 -0.85 9.72
CA LEU A 43 -3.91 -1.63 9.44
C LEU A 43 -4.51 -1.33 8.05
N ASP A 44 -3.71 -0.70 7.20
CA ASP A 44 -4.07 -0.25 5.86
C ASP A 44 -4.06 -1.37 4.82
N ASN A 45 -4.29 -1.02 3.55
CA ASN A 45 -4.24 -1.97 2.45
C ASN A 45 -2.81 -2.47 2.20
N PRO A 46 -2.64 -3.62 1.50
CA PRO A 46 -1.31 -4.18 1.21
C PRO A 46 -0.34 -3.18 0.55
N GLY A 47 -0.84 -2.34 -0.35
CA GLY A 47 -0.03 -1.30 -1.01
C GLY A 47 0.50 -0.25 -0.05
N ASP A 48 -0.31 0.18 0.91
CA ASP A 48 0.12 1.15 1.93
C ASP A 48 1.22 0.57 2.84
N VAL A 49 1.14 -0.72 3.17
CA VAL A 49 2.19 -1.41 3.96
C VAL A 49 3.54 -1.39 3.22
N LEU A 50 3.54 -1.61 1.90
CA LEU A 50 4.74 -1.49 1.08
C LEU A 50 5.34 -0.08 1.12
N LEU A 51 4.50 0.96 1.05
CA LEU A 51 4.93 2.36 1.14
C LEU A 51 5.51 2.73 2.50
N MET A 52 5.21 1.97 3.55
CA MET A 52 5.75 2.16 4.90
C MET A 52 7.09 1.45 5.12
N THR A 53 7.55 0.62 4.18
CA THR A 53 8.83 -0.11 4.31
C THR A 53 10.05 0.80 4.53
N PRO A 54 10.17 1.99 3.89
CA PRO A 54 11.30 2.88 4.16
C PRO A 54 11.35 3.38 5.61
N CYS A 55 10.19 3.49 6.27
CA CYS A 55 10.11 3.82 7.69
C CYS A 55 10.69 2.71 8.57
N LEU A 56 10.49 1.44 8.18
CA LEU A 56 11.05 0.29 8.90
C LEU A 56 12.57 0.26 8.78
N THR A 57 13.11 0.57 7.59
CA THR A 57 14.55 0.79 7.39
C THR A 57 15.07 1.90 8.29
N ALA A 58 14.42 3.07 8.28
CA ALA A 58 14.80 4.22 9.10
C ALA A 58 14.82 3.88 10.60
N LEU A 59 13.81 3.15 11.08
CA LEU A 59 13.70 2.73 12.47
C LEU A 59 14.77 1.70 12.85
N ARG A 60 15.12 0.77 11.95
CA ARG A 60 16.21 -0.19 12.19
C ARG A 60 17.56 0.50 12.22
N GLU A 61 17.82 1.45 11.33
CA GLU A 61 19.08 2.22 11.34
C GLU A 61 19.20 3.08 12.61
N ARG A 62 18.12 3.72 13.05
CA ARG A 62 18.11 4.53 14.28
C ARG A 62 18.13 3.71 15.56
N PHE A 63 17.46 2.56 15.59
CA PHE A 63 17.35 1.69 16.75
C PHE A 63 17.81 0.25 16.40
N PRO A 64 19.12 0.02 16.20
CA PRO A 64 19.63 -1.26 15.68
C PRO A 64 19.26 -2.49 16.52
N SER A 65 19.17 -2.32 17.84
CA SER A 65 18.83 -3.40 18.78
C SER A 65 17.34 -3.51 19.11
N ALA A 66 16.48 -2.64 18.58
CA ALA A 66 15.06 -2.67 18.91
C ALA A 66 14.33 -3.80 18.18
N ALA A 67 13.42 -4.48 18.87
CA ALA A 67 12.46 -5.37 18.23
C ALA A 67 11.33 -4.53 17.61
N ILE A 68 11.11 -4.66 16.31
CA ILE A 68 10.08 -3.90 15.59
C ILE A 68 8.92 -4.84 15.29
N THR A 69 7.76 -4.56 15.87
CA THR A 69 6.53 -5.31 15.64
C THR A 69 5.56 -4.49 14.80
N MET A 70 5.01 -5.09 13.73
CA MET A 70 3.95 -4.45 12.95
C MET A 70 2.57 -4.96 13.35
N LEU A 71 1.61 -4.04 13.47
CA LEU A 71 0.19 -4.36 13.60
C LEU A 71 -0.49 -4.13 12.24
N VAL A 72 -0.91 -5.22 11.58
CA VAL A 72 -1.47 -5.19 10.22
C VAL A 72 -2.74 -6.05 10.11
N GLY A 73 -3.51 -5.86 9.04
CA GLY A 73 -4.57 -6.81 8.67
C GLY A 73 -4.01 -8.08 8.05
N GLU A 74 -4.77 -9.18 8.10
CA GLU A 74 -4.36 -10.50 7.55
C GLU A 74 -3.90 -10.40 6.09
N TRP A 75 -4.57 -9.56 5.30
CA TRP A 75 -4.28 -9.33 3.88
C TRP A 75 -2.88 -8.77 3.60
N ALA A 76 -2.20 -8.18 4.58
CA ALA A 76 -0.85 -7.62 4.44
C ALA A 76 0.18 -8.31 5.35
N ARG A 77 -0.18 -9.42 6.01
CA ARG A 77 0.68 -10.13 6.96
C ARG A 77 2.02 -10.52 6.35
N ASP A 78 2.00 -11.18 5.20
CA ASP A 78 3.22 -11.70 4.57
C ASP A 78 4.11 -10.58 4.04
N LEU A 79 3.52 -9.51 3.51
CA LEU A 79 4.26 -8.32 3.09
C LEU A 79 4.92 -7.61 4.27
N ALA A 80 4.23 -7.50 5.41
CA ALA A 80 4.79 -6.93 6.63
C ALA A 80 5.96 -7.79 7.15
N ALA A 81 5.81 -9.11 7.15
CA ALA A 81 6.85 -10.04 7.58
C ALA A 81 8.06 -10.08 6.64
N ALA A 82 7.89 -9.74 5.36
CA ALA A 82 8.95 -9.77 4.36
C ALA A 82 10.03 -8.70 4.55
N HIS A 83 9.79 -7.67 5.36
CA HIS A 83 10.80 -6.64 5.58
C HIS A 83 11.85 -7.10 6.62
N PRO A 84 13.17 -7.05 6.32
CA PRO A 84 14.22 -7.56 7.22
C PRO A 84 14.23 -6.93 8.63
N ALA A 85 13.80 -5.68 8.74
CA ALA A 85 13.73 -4.99 10.02
C ALA A 85 12.63 -5.52 10.97
N VAL A 86 11.63 -6.24 10.46
CA VAL A 86 10.44 -6.65 11.22
C VAL A 86 10.75 -7.91 12.03
N SER A 87 10.58 -7.82 13.33
CA SER A 87 10.82 -8.93 14.27
C SER A 87 9.57 -9.77 14.52
N ALA A 88 8.38 -9.17 14.41
CA ALA A 88 7.12 -9.86 14.61
C ALA A 88 5.96 -9.12 13.93
N VAL A 89 4.88 -9.86 13.64
CA VAL A 89 3.64 -9.32 13.10
C VAL A 89 2.48 -9.71 14.02
N ILE A 90 1.68 -8.71 14.42
CA ILE A 90 0.39 -8.91 15.10
C ILE A 90 -0.69 -8.66 14.07
N VAL A 91 -1.55 -9.66 13.85
CA VAL A 91 -2.69 -9.52 12.94
C VAL A 91 -3.91 -9.02 13.69
N TYR A 92 -4.55 -7.99 13.15
CA TYR A 92 -5.88 -7.53 13.55
C TYR A 92 -6.71 -7.07 12.34
N ASN A 93 -7.81 -7.78 12.06
CA ASN A 93 -8.71 -7.44 10.96
C ASN A 93 -9.69 -6.32 11.36
N ALA A 94 -9.18 -5.10 11.37
CA ALA A 94 -9.90 -3.91 11.78
C ALA A 94 -11.23 -3.73 11.02
N PRO A 95 -12.38 -3.56 11.72
CA PRO A 95 -13.69 -3.56 11.07
C PRO A 95 -13.92 -2.35 10.14
N TRP A 96 -13.16 -1.28 10.33
CA TRP A 96 -13.30 -0.01 9.62
C TRP A 96 -12.51 0.12 8.32
N PHE A 97 -11.55 -0.77 8.08
CA PHE A 97 -10.88 -0.85 6.79
C PHE A 97 -11.70 -1.69 5.83
N SER A 98 -12.20 -1.06 4.76
CA SER A 98 -13.28 -1.55 3.90
C SER A 98 -13.12 -3.01 3.43
N ALA A 99 -14.23 -3.74 3.36
CA ALA A 99 -14.35 -5.08 2.79
C ALA A 99 -14.27 -5.11 1.25
N GLU A 100 -13.99 -3.98 0.59
CA GLU A 100 -13.93 -3.86 -0.88
C GLU A 100 -12.65 -4.42 -1.50
N VAL A 101 -11.55 -4.56 -0.74
CA VAL A 101 -10.21 -4.84 -1.30
C VAL A 101 -9.90 -6.34 -1.41
N ALA A 102 -10.57 -7.18 -0.62
CA ALA A 102 -10.55 -8.64 -0.73
C ALA A 102 -11.72 -9.22 0.10
N PRO A 103 -12.31 -10.37 -0.29
CA PRO A 103 -13.24 -11.09 0.58
C PRO A 103 -12.53 -11.37 1.90
N ARG A 104 -13.06 -10.80 2.99
CA ARG A 104 -12.48 -11.01 4.32
C ARG A 104 -12.61 -12.50 4.65
N PRO A 105 -11.55 -13.17 5.14
CA PRO A 105 -11.74 -14.47 5.72
C PRO A 105 -12.80 -14.37 6.82
N PRO A 106 -13.67 -15.38 7.00
CA PRO A 106 -14.69 -15.36 8.03
C PRO A 106 -14.04 -15.04 9.37
N ARG A 107 -14.62 -14.08 10.10
CA ARG A 107 -14.07 -13.71 11.41
C ARG A 107 -14.25 -14.90 12.34
N PRO A 108 -13.18 -15.46 12.91
CA PRO A 108 -13.32 -16.56 13.88
C PRO A 108 -13.99 -16.07 15.16
N ASP A 109 -13.94 -14.76 15.45
CA ASP A 109 -14.47 -14.14 16.66
C ASP A 109 -15.48 -13.01 16.36
N PRO A 110 -16.45 -12.78 17.28
CA PRO A 110 -17.19 -11.53 17.35
C PRO A 110 -16.27 -10.30 17.41
N PRO A 111 -16.63 -9.15 16.81
CA PRO A 111 -15.76 -7.97 16.71
C PRO A 111 -15.20 -7.49 18.06
N ARG A 112 -16.01 -7.56 19.13
CA ARG A 112 -15.60 -7.16 20.49
C ARG A 112 -14.50 -8.07 21.04
N ARG A 113 -14.61 -9.39 20.84
CA ARG A 113 -13.60 -10.36 21.28
C ARG A 113 -12.30 -10.19 20.50
N ALA A 114 -12.37 -9.98 19.18
CA ALA A 114 -11.20 -9.69 18.35
C ALA A 114 -10.49 -8.41 18.80
N PHE A 115 -11.23 -7.36 19.13
CA PHE A 115 -10.70 -6.11 19.67
C PHE A 115 -10.00 -6.30 21.02
N LEU A 116 -10.65 -6.97 21.99
CA LEU A 116 -10.05 -7.24 23.30
C LEU A 116 -8.80 -8.13 23.20
N ARG A 117 -8.83 -9.13 22.31
CA ARG A 117 -7.68 -10.00 22.03
C ARG A 117 -6.51 -9.21 21.44
N CYS A 118 -6.79 -8.30 20.50
CA CYS A 118 -5.80 -7.37 19.95
C CYS A 118 -5.21 -6.50 21.07
N LEU A 119 -6.06 -5.85 21.87
CA LEU A 119 -5.63 -5.00 22.97
C LEU A 119 -4.76 -5.74 23.98
N TRP A 120 -5.14 -6.97 24.34
CA TRP A 120 -4.37 -7.82 25.24
C TRP A 120 -2.99 -8.19 24.66
N ARG A 121 -2.91 -8.52 23.36
CA ARG A 121 -1.63 -8.75 22.67
C ARG A 121 -0.75 -7.50 22.67
N LEU A 122 -1.33 -6.33 22.38
CA LEU A 122 -0.59 -5.07 22.39
C LEU A 122 -0.06 -4.71 23.79
N TRP A 123 -0.90 -4.88 24.82
CA TRP A 123 -0.51 -4.67 26.21
C TRP A 123 0.61 -5.62 26.66
N ARG A 124 0.51 -6.92 26.32
CA ARG A 124 1.57 -7.92 26.59
C ARG A 124 2.86 -7.66 25.85
N GLY A 125 2.79 -7.00 24.69
CA GLY A 125 3.96 -6.61 23.91
C GLY A 125 4.90 -5.66 24.65
N ARG A 126 4.40 -4.91 25.66
CA ARG A 126 5.18 -3.96 26.49
C ARG A 126 6.07 -3.06 25.62
N PHE A 127 5.46 -2.45 24.61
CA PHE A 127 6.13 -1.55 23.68
C PHE A 127 6.56 -0.26 24.37
N ASP A 128 7.74 0.25 24.01
CA ASP A 128 8.28 1.51 24.51
C ASP A 128 7.81 2.70 23.68
N ALA A 129 7.53 2.43 22.39
CA ALA A 129 6.99 3.41 21.45
C ALA A 129 6.05 2.75 20.44
N ALA A 130 4.99 3.47 20.07
CA ALA A 130 4.04 3.13 19.03
C ALA A 130 4.01 4.26 18.00
N ILE A 131 4.11 3.90 16.72
CA ILE A 131 4.16 4.83 15.60
C ILE A 131 2.97 4.53 14.69
N GLU A 132 2.21 5.57 14.41
CA GLU A 132 1.07 5.55 13.53
C GLU A 132 1.39 6.40 12.29
N LEU A 133 1.33 5.77 11.11
CA LEU A 133 1.90 6.33 9.87
C LEU A 133 0.84 6.89 8.91
N ARG A 134 -0.44 6.93 9.31
CA ARG A 134 -1.54 7.36 8.44
C ARG A 134 -2.30 8.60 8.94
N GLY A 135 -2.43 8.79 10.24
CA GLY A 135 -3.27 9.80 10.87
C GLY A 135 -4.67 9.30 11.22
N GLU A 136 -4.87 7.99 11.39
CA GLU A 136 -6.20 7.43 11.71
C GLU A 136 -6.47 7.42 13.22
N ALA A 137 -7.54 8.11 13.64
CA ALA A 137 -7.92 8.20 15.06
C ALA A 137 -8.11 6.82 15.72
N ALA A 138 -8.65 5.85 14.99
CA ALA A 138 -8.84 4.50 15.50
C ALA A 138 -7.52 3.78 15.84
N HIS A 139 -6.44 4.06 15.09
CA HIS A 139 -5.11 3.54 15.41
C HIS A 139 -4.55 4.18 16.68
N LEU A 140 -4.76 5.50 16.84
CA LEU A 140 -4.33 6.23 18.03
C LEU A 140 -5.03 5.72 19.29
N VAL A 141 -6.31 5.33 19.20
CA VAL A 141 -7.04 4.67 20.29
C VAL A 141 -6.38 3.35 20.69
N LEU A 142 -6.04 2.50 19.72
CA LEU A 142 -5.36 1.23 19.99
C LEU A 142 -4.00 1.46 20.67
N ALA A 143 -3.22 2.43 20.18
CA ALA A 143 -1.94 2.81 20.77
C ALA A 143 -2.09 3.34 22.20
N TYR A 144 -3.13 4.14 22.46
CA TYR A 144 -3.41 4.69 23.78
C TYR A 144 -3.86 3.61 24.77
N LEU A 145 -4.86 2.81 24.39
CA LEU A 145 -5.43 1.77 25.26
C LEU A 145 -4.43 0.66 25.59
N SER A 146 -3.48 0.37 24.69
CA SER A 146 -2.41 -0.59 24.96
C SER A 146 -1.39 -0.11 26.00
N GLY A 147 -1.46 1.16 26.42
CA GLY A 147 -0.63 1.72 27.49
C GLY A 147 0.77 2.11 27.05
N VAL A 148 1.07 2.11 25.74
CA VAL A 148 2.39 2.45 25.20
C VAL A 148 2.73 3.89 25.56
N PRO A 149 3.88 4.18 26.20
CA PRO A 149 4.17 5.49 26.75
C PRO A 149 4.43 6.52 25.64
N ARG A 150 5.26 6.20 24.64
CA ARG A 150 5.52 7.07 23.49
C ARG A 150 4.59 6.71 22.34
N ARG A 151 3.71 7.62 21.97
CA ARG A 151 2.79 7.51 20.84
C ARG A 151 3.11 8.63 19.86
N VAL A 152 3.52 8.25 18.67
CA VAL A 152 3.99 9.12 17.58
C VAL A 152 3.02 8.98 16.42
N GLY A 153 2.67 10.10 15.79
CA GLY A 153 1.80 10.10 14.63
C GLY A 153 1.33 11.49 14.28
N TYR A 154 0.47 11.56 13.27
CA TYR A 154 -0.03 12.83 12.76
C TYR A 154 -1.15 13.41 13.60
N ALA A 155 -1.12 14.73 13.78
CA ALA A 155 -2.21 15.49 14.41
C ALA A 155 -3.31 15.80 13.37
N LEU A 156 -3.96 14.76 12.82
CA LEU A 156 -4.96 14.86 11.76
C LEU A 156 -6.38 14.53 12.25
N SER A 157 -7.41 15.17 11.66
CA SER A 157 -8.82 14.80 11.87
C SER A 157 -9.23 13.65 10.96
N SER A 158 -9.86 12.65 11.56
CA SER A 158 -10.23 11.41 10.84
C SER A 158 -11.45 11.55 9.91
N LEU A 159 -12.03 12.75 9.73
CA LEU A 159 -13.27 12.92 8.96
C LEU A 159 -13.35 14.12 8.02
N THR A 160 -12.47 15.13 8.11
CA THR A 160 -12.59 16.32 7.23
C THR A 160 -11.29 16.94 6.76
N TRP A 161 -10.11 16.44 7.12
CA TRP A 161 -8.82 17.01 6.69
C TRP A 161 -8.67 18.53 6.96
N MET A 162 -9.47 19.11 7.87
CA MET A 162 -9.62 20.57 7.95
C MET A 162 -9.51 21.17 9.36
N GLU A 163 -9.44 20.39 10.45
CA GLU A 163 -9.23 20.96 11.80
C GLU A 163 -8.37 20.07 12.73
N PRO A 164 -7.70 20.63 13.76
CA PRO A 164 -6.95 19.85 14.76
C PRO A 164 -7.89 19.07 15.70
N ASP A 165 -7.88 17.73 15.62
CA ASP A 165 -8.77 16.81 16.33
C ASP A 165 -8.30 16.50 17.78
N SER A 166 -9.25 16.29 18.68
CA SER A 166 -9.08 15.71 20.02
C SER A 166 -8.27 14.40 20.04
N ALA A 167 -8.32 13.59 18.97
CA ALA A 167 -7.51 12.37 18.85
C ALA A 167 -5.99 12.65 18.94
N ALA A 168 -5.53 13.82 18.48
CA ALA A 168 -4.13 14.24 18.59
C ALA A 168 -3.69 14.43 20.06
N ARG A 169 -4.63 14.58 21.00
CA ARG A 169 -4.36 14.61 22.45
C ARG A 169 -3.88 13.26 22.99
N LEU A 170 -4.17 12.17 22.28
CA LEU A 170 -3.65 10.84 22.61
C LEU A 170 -2.17 10.71 22.26
N LEU A 171 -1.65 11.51 21.33
CA LEU A 171 -0.25 11.48 20.94
C LEU A 171 0.65 12.15 22.00
N THR A 172 1.85 11.59 22.15
CA THR A 172 2.92 12.22 22.95
C THR A 172 3.92 12.98 22.09
N HIS A 173 4.11 12.55 20.84
CA HIS A 173 4.94 13.19 19.84
C HIS A 173 4.03 13.45 18.64
N ARG A 174 3.66 14.71 18.44
CA ARG A 174 2.74 15.12 17.39
C ARG A 174 3.56 15.54 16.17
N VAL A 175 3.22 14.95 15.03
CA VAL A 175 3.79 15.33 13.75
C VAL A 175 2.81 16.31 13.10
N PRO A 176 3.21 17.57 12.84
CA PRO A 176 2.36 18.50 12.13
C PRO A 176 2.21 18.05 10.67
N PHE A 177 1.01 18.21 10.12
CA PHE A 177 0.77 17.93 8.71
C PHE A 177 0.87 19.20 7.86
N ALA A 178 1.76 19.19 6.87
CA ALA A 178 1.97 20.33 5.97
C ALA A 178 0.94 20.33 4.82
N TRP A 179 -0.29 20.77 5.11
CA TRP A 179 -1.40 20.81 4.14
C TRP A 179 -1.06 21.46 2.81
N HIS A 180 -0.25 22.51 2.79
CA HIS A 180 0.11 23.19 1.55
C HIS A 180 1.01 22.36 0.62
N ARG A 181 1.59 21.24 1.10
CA ARG A 181 2.55 20.42 0.33
C ARG A 181 2.04 19.03 -0.04
N TRP A 182 0.85 18.61 0.41
CA TRP A 182 0.43 17.21 0.28
C TRP A 182 0.38 16.72 -1.18
N ARG A 183 0.09 17.59 -2.14
CA ARG A 183 0.09 17.25 -3.59
C ARG A 183 1.48 17.06 -4.17
N ALA A 184 2.47 17.73 -3.60
CA ALA A 184 3.86 17.66 -4.05
C ALA A 184 4.60 16.46 -3.45
N TRP A 185 4.08 15.89 -2.37
CA TRP A 185 4.71 14.79 -1.65
C TRP A 185 4.28 13.43 -2.16
N HIS A 186 5.23 12.49 -2.16
CA HIS A 186 4.90 11.09 -2.27
C HIS A 186 4.36 10.57 -0.93
N ARG A 187 3.48 9.57 -0.95
CA ARG A 187 2.96 8.97 0.29
C ARG A 187 4.05 8.40 1.21
N VAL A 188 5.18 7.96 0.65
CA VAL A 188 6.37 7.53 1.40
C VAL A 188 6.95 8.68 2.21
N ASP A 189 7.06 9.88 1.63
CA ASP A 189 7.66 11.04 2.30
C ASP A 189 6.83 11.44 3.51
N TYR A 190 5.50 11.33 3.41
CA TYR A 190 4.60 11.43 4.55
C TYR A 190 4.92 10.37 5.62
N CYS A 191 5.00 9.09 5.27
CA CYS A 191 5.35 8.09 6.30
C CYS A 191 6.73 8.34 6.93
N LEU A 192 7.71 8.85 6.17
CA LEU A 192 9.05 9.18 6.66
C LEU A 192 9.06 10.36 7.64
N GLU A 193 8.26 11.39 7.41
CA GLU A 193 8.13 12.52 8.34
C GLU A 193 7.58 12.07 9.71
N ALA A 194 6.73 11.05 9.75
CA ALA A 194 6.24 10.50 11.02
C ALA A 194 7.35 9.85 11.87
N VAL A 195 8.24 9.07 11.23
CA VAL A 195 9.37 8.44 11.95
C VAL A 195 10.51 9.42 12.22
N ALA A 196 10.61 10.51 11.44
CA ALA A 196 11.57 11.58 11.69
C ALA A 196 11.34 12.28 13.04
N ALA A 197 10.14 12.21 13.61
CA ALA A 197 9.87 12.69 14.99
C ALA A 197 10.57 11.87 16.08
N LEU A 198 11.19 10.73 15.73
CA LEU A 198 12.09 9.94 16.57
C LEU A 198 13.55 10.02 16.08
N ASP A 199 13.86 11.01 15.24
CA ASP A 199 15.13 11.17 14.52
C ASP A 199 15.52 9.95 13.67
N ALA A 200 14.52 9.18 13.21
CA ALA A 200 14.75 8.06 12.30
C ALA A 200 14.61 8.56 10.86
N ARG A 201 15.73 8.58 10.12
CA ARG A 201 15.79 8.93 8.69
C ARG A 201 16.62 7.86 7.97
N PRO A 202 16.08 7.21 6.92
CA PRO A 202 16.82 6.15 6.24
C PRO A 202 17.88 6.77 5.32
N ARG A 203 19.04 6.11 5.19
CA ARG A 203 20.04 6.49 4.18
C ARG A 203 19.54 6.28 2.75
N ASP A 204 18.84 5.18 2.52
CA ASP A 204 18.14 4.88 1.26
C ASP A 204 16.64 4.69 1.54
N PRO A 205 15.76 5.58 1.04
CA PRO A 205 14.32 5.47 1.23
C PRO A 205 13.65 4.48 0.26
N SER A 206 14.39 3.65 -0.47
CA SER A 206 13.82 2.61 -1.33
C SER A 206 12.84 1.70 -0.59
N LEU A 207 11.80 1.25 -1.31
CA LEU A 207 10.92 0.19 -0.82
C LEU A 207 11.69 -1.11 -0.76
N VAL A 208 11.51 -1.89 0.31
CA VAL A 208 12.25 -3.13 0.56
C VAL A 208 11.29 -4.26 0.91
N ILE A 209 11.45 -5.39 0.24
CA ILE A 209 10.87 -6.68 0.65
C ILE A 209 11.89 -7.78 0.42
N THR A 210 11.85 -8.81 1.26
CA THR A 210 12.63 -10.04 1.07
C THR A 210 11.75 -11.07 0.39
N ILE A 211 12.17 -11.52 -0.78
CA ILE A 211 11.53 -12.63 -1.47
C ILE A 211 12.22 -13.91 -1.00
N PRO A 212 11.52 -14.87 -0.39
CA PRO A 212 12.12 -16.13 0.00
C PRO A 212 12.46 -16.96 -1.24
N LEU A 213 13.55 -17.74 -1.17
CA LEU A 213 13.98 -18.62 -2.27
C LEU A 213 12.87 -19.58 -2.74
N SER A 214 12.01 -20.03 -1.82
CA SER A 214 10.86 -20.87 -2.16
C SER A 214 9.89 -20.17 -3.12
N ALA A 215 9.59 -18.88 -2.91
CA ALA A 215 8.73 -18.12 -3.82
C ALA A 215 9.38 -17.93 -5.19
N GLU A 216 10.70 -17.72 -5.24
CA GLU A 216 11.43 -17.65 -6.51
C GLU A 216 11.37 -18.97 -7.28
N GLN A 217 11.61 -20.10 -6.59
CA GLN A 217 11.56 -21.44 -7.18
C GLN A 217 10.15 -21.77 -7.69
N THR A 218 9.11 -21.49 -6.91
CA THR A 218 7.71 -21.69 -7.34
C THR A 218 7.43 -20.92 -8.63
N ILE A 219 7.85 -19.66 -8.72
CA ILE A 219 7.62 -18.84 -9.91
C ILE A 219 8.45 -19.31 -11.11
N LEU A 220 9.70 -19.74 -10.91
CA LEU A 220 10.50 -20.30 -12.01
C LEU A 220 9.84 -21.57 -12.57
N GLN A 221 9.35 -22.46 -11.71
CA GLN A 221 8.61 -23.65 -12.13
C GLN A 221 7.30 -23.30 -12.84
N PHE A 222 6.54 -22.34 -12.29
CA PHE A 222 5.31 -21.84 -12.90
C PHE A 222 5.57 -21.26 -14.30
N LEU A 223 6.62 -20.46 -14.48
CA LEU A 223 6.96 -19.89 -15.78
C LEU A 223 7.42 -20.97 -16.77
N ALA A 224 8.29 -21.89 -16.33
CA ALA A 224 8.75 -23.00 -17.15
C ALA A 224 7.58 -23.89 -17.63
N SER A 225 6.58 -24.15 -16.78
CA SER A 225 5.39 -24.92 -17.17
C SER A 225 4.52 -24.23 -18.23
N HIS A 226 4.73 -22.94 -18.49
CA HIS A 226 4.06 -22.17 -19.55
C HIS A 226 4.98 -21.90 -20.75
N GLY A 227 6.10 -22.62 -20.84
CA GLY A 227 7.07 -22.51 -21.93
C GLY A 227 7.85 -21.19 -21.92
N VAL A 228 8.03 -20.58 -20.76
CA VAL A 228 8.85 -19.37 -20.60
C VAL A 228 10.25 -19.76 -20.16
N ASP A 229 11.23 -19.40 -20.97
CA ASP A 229 12.65 -19.53 -20.64
C ASP A 229 13.23 -18.23 -20.05
N ALA A 230 14.54 -18.21 -19.77
CA ALA A 230 15.21 -17.05 -19.20
C ALA A 230 15.35 -15.83 -20.15
N HIS A 231 15.20 -16.03 -21.46
CA HIS A 231 15.34 -15.00 -22.50
C HIS A 231 13.99 -14.41 -22.93
N THR A 232 12.90 -15.09 -22.60
CA THR A 232 11.54 -14.66 -22.89
C THR A 232 11.24 -13.36 -22.13
N MET A 233 11.05 -12.27 -22.88
CA MET A 233 10.58 -11.01 -22.31
C MET A 233 9.17 -11.19 -21.73
N LEU A 234 8.98 -10.76 -20.48
CA LEU A 234 7.69 -10.77 -19.81
C LEU A 234 7.19 -9.35 -19.54
N VAL A 235 5.91 -9.11 -19.78
CA VAL A 235 5.20 -7.89 -19.35
C VAL A 235 4.11 -8.28 -18.38
N ALA A 236 4.21 -7.84 -17.13
CA ALA A 236 3.15 -8.05 -16.15
C ALA A 236 2.03 -7.03 -16.34
N VAL A 237 0.78 -7.47 -16.17
CA VAL A 237 -0.38 -6.58 -16.14
C VAL A 237 -1.31 -6.93 -14.98
N GLN A 238 -1.81 -5.90 -14.30
CA GLN A 238 -2.97 -6.02 -13.41
C GLN A 238 -4.09 -5.08 -13.89
N PRO A 239 -5.10 -5.58 -14.61
CA PRO A 239 -6.22 -4.77 -15.09
C PRO A 239 -7.17 -4.35 -13.97
N GLY A 240 -7.13 -5.07 -12.84
CA GLY A 240 -7.93 -4.76 -11.67
C GLY A 240 -7.30 -3.74 -10.73
N ALA A 241 -8.01 -3.47 -9.63
CA ALA A 241 -7.61 -2.53 -8.59
C ALA A 241 -8.50 -2.76 -7.36
N GLY A 242 -7.99 -2.37 -6.18
CA GLY A 242 -8.70 -2.52 -4.90
C GLY A 242 -10.04 -1.77 -4.85
N ARG A 243 -10.33 -0.89 -5.81
CA ARG A 243 -11.64 -0.25 -5.99
C ARG A 243 -11.95 -0.14 -7.47
N VAL A 244 -13.20 -0.43 -7.86
CA VAL A 244 -13.66 -0.35 -9.26
C VAL A 244 -13.35 1.00 -9.89
N ARG A 245 -13.52 2.09 -9.11
CA ARG A 245 -13.23 3.46 -9.57
C ARG A 245 -11.77 3.76 -9.90
N LYS A 246 -10.84 2.86 -9.59
CA LYS A 246 -9.41 2.96 -9.94
C LYS A 246 -9.06 2.16 -11.21
N ARG A 247 -10.01 1.44 -11.81
CA ARG A 247 -9.75 0.53 -12.94
C ARG A 247 -9.85 1.29 -14.26
N TRP A 248 -8.74 1.34 -14.99
CA TRP A 248 -8.70 1.74 -16.38
C TRP A 248 -9.34 0.64 -17.27
N PRO A 249 -9.94 0.97 -18.43
CA PRO A 249 -10.64 -0.03 -19.25
C PRO A 249 -9.76 -1.20 -19.67
N VAL A 250 -10.29 -2.41 -19.59
CA VAL A 250 -9.59 -3.64 -19.99
C VAL A 250 -9.22 -3.61 -21.47
N SER A 251 -10.10 -3.06 -22.33
CA SER A 251 -9.83 -2.85 -23.75
C SER A 251 -8.62 -1.95 -23.99
N ALA A 252 -8.44 -0.91 -23.18
CA ALA A 252 -7.31 0.01 -23.28
C ALA A 252 -5.99 -0.66 -22.84
N PHE A 253 -6.02 -1.50 -21.80
CA PHE A 253 -4.88 -2.36 -21.47
C PHE A 253 -4.52 -3.29 -22.62
N ALA A 254 -5.51 -3.95 -23.24
CA ALA A 254 -5.28 -4.87 -24.34
C ALA A 254 -4.63 -4.20 -25.55
N GLU A 255 -5.08 -2.99 -25.93
CA GLU A 255 -4.50 -2.20 -27.02
C GLU A 255 -3.00 -1.93 -26.79
N VAL A 256 -2.64 -1.44 -25.61
CA VAL A 256 -1.23 -1.19 -25.25
C VAL A 256 -0.41 -2.47 -25.27
N LEU A 257 -0.92 -3.55 -24.66
CA LEU A 257 -0.20 -4.81 -24.57
C LEU A 257 0.02 -5.47 -25.92
N ASN A 258 -0.98 -5.42 -26.82
CA ASN A 258 -0.85 -5.90 -28.18
C ASN A 258 0.25 -5.14 -28.93
N ALA A 259 0.23 -3.80 -28.87
CA ALA A 259 1.27 -2.98 -29.50
C ALA A 259 2.67 -3.23 -28.92
N VAL A 260 2.79 -3.40 -27.60
CA VAL A 260 4.06 -3.73 -26.94
C VAL A 260 4.59 -5.09 -27.41
N VAL A 261 3.74 -6.12 -27.43
CA VAL A 261 4.13 -7.48 -27.83
C VAL A 261 4.43 -7.56 -29.33
N GLU A 262 3.69 -6.82 -30.17
CA GLU A 262 3.96 -6.74 -31.59
C GLU A 262 5.33 -6.12 -31.87
N ARG A 263 5.67 -5.03 -31.16
CA ARG A 263 6.92 -4.29 -31.38
C ARG A 263 8.16 -4.93 -30.74
N TRP A 264 8.02 -5.48 -29.53
CA TRP A 264 9.16 -5.97 -28.72
C TRP A 264 9.17 -7.49 -28.55
N GLY A 265 8.13 -8.20 -28.99
CA GLY A 265 7.95 -9.62 -28.69
C GLY A 265 7.55 -9.88 -27.24
N GLY A 266 7.75 -11.12 -26.80
CA GLY A 266 7.52 -11.54 -25.41
C GLY A 266 6.11 -12.07 -25.11
N ARG A 267 5.84 -12.24 -23.81
CA ARG A 267 4.59 -12.79 -23.26
C ARG A 267 4.01 -11.85 -22.21
N VAL A 268 2.69 -11.74 -22.19
CA VAL A 268 1.94 -11.04 -21.14
C VAL A 268 1.67 -12.01 -19.99
N VAL A 269 1.89 -11.55 -18.76
CA VAL A 269 1.49 -12.27 -17.54
C VAL A 269 0.47 -11.45 -16.78
N VAL A 270 -0.73 -12.00 -16.56
CA VAL A 270 -1.79 -11.34 -15.81
C VAL A 270 -1.69 -11.72 -14.34
N VAL A 271 -1.50 -10.73 -13.47
CA VAL A 271 -1.44 -10.88 -12.01
C VAL A 271 -2.70 -10.28 -11.37
N GLY A 272 -3.08 -10.80 -10.20
CA GLY A 272 -4.26 -10.33 -9.49
C GLY A 272 -4.78 -11.36 -8.49
N SER A 273 -5.79 -10.94 -7.73
CA SER A 273 -6.50 -11.82 -6.79
C SER A 273 -7.53 -12.70 -7.51
N ALA A 274 -7.94 -13.81 -6.90
CA ALA A 274 -8.99 -14.67 -7.48
C ALA A 274 -10.31 -13.93 -7.78
N ALA A 275 -10.60 -12.83 -7.07
CA ALA A 275 -11.77 -11.98 -7.32
C ALA A 275 -11.70 -11.19 -8.64
N GLU A 276 -10.55 -11.19 -9.32
CA GLU A 276 -10.30 -10.48 -10.57
C GLU A 276 -10.28 -11.44 -11.78
N ALA A 277 -10.68 -12.71 -11.62
CA ALA A 277 -10.69 -13.71 -12.69
C ALA A 277 -11.45 -13.23 -13.95
N ALA A 278 -12.66 -12.68 -13.78
CA ALA A 278 -13.45 -12.17 -14.91
C ALA A 278 -12.75 -11.02 -15.68
N LEU A 279 -11.92 -10.21 -15.01
CA LEU A 279 -11.12 -9.17 -15.69
C LEU A 279 -9.95 -9.78 -16.46
N ALA A 280 -9.37 -10.87 -15.95
CA ALA A 280 -8.31 -11.60 -16.63
C ALA A 280 -8.83 -12.29 -17.89
N ASP A 281 -10.03 -12.88 -17.82
CA ASP A 281 -10.69 -13.53 -18.95
C ASP A 281 -11.06 -12.52 -20.05
N ASP A 282 -11.65 -11.37 -19.68
CA ASP A 282 -11.94 -10.28 -20.62
C ASP A 282 -10.67 -9.71 -21.27
N LEU A 283 -9.57 -9.61 -20.51
CA LEU A 283 -8.29 -9.20 -21.07
C LEU A 283 -7.74 -10.24 -22.05
N ALA A 284 -7.73 -11.52 -21.65
CA ALA A 284 -7.21 -12.62 -22.47
C ALA A 284 -7.94 -12.74 -23.81
N ALA A 285 -9.26 -12.53 -23.82
CA ALA A 285 -10.08 -12.54 -25.04
C ALA A 285 -9.75 -11.41 -26.03
N ARG A 286 -9.07 -10.35 -25.59
CA ARG A 286 -8.71 -9.17 -26.40
C ARG A 286 -7.24 -9.14 -26.83
N LEU A 287 -6.42 -10.05 -26.30
CA LEU A 287 -5.02 -10.15 -26.66
C LEU A 287 -4.84 -10.99 -27.93
N THR A 288 -3.96 -10.55 -28.81
CA THR A 288 -3.57 -11.28 -30.03
C THR A 288 -2.84 -12.59 -29.74
N ARG A 289 -2.24 -12.71 -28.55
CA ARG A 289 -1.58 -13.92 -28.06
C ARG A 289 -2.10 -14.28 -26.66
N PRO A 290 -2.34 -15.56 -26.37
CA PRO A 290 -2.78 -15.98 -25.03
C PRO A 290 -1.79 -15.55 -23.92
N PRO A 291 -2.26 -14.83 -22.89
CA PRO A 291 -1.42 -14.47 -21.76
C PRO A 291 -1.19 -15.67 -20.83
N ILE A 292 -0.22 -15.53 -19.93
CA ILE A 292 -0.06 -16.43 -18.79
C ILE A 292 -0.90 -15.88 -17.64
N VAL A 293 -1.88 -16.65 -17.17
CA VAL A 293 -2.79 -16.20 -16.11
C VAL A 293 -2.31 -16.71 -14.75
N ALA A 294 -1.79 -15.79 -13.93
CA ALA A 294 -1.35 -16.02 -12.55
C ALA A 294 -2.38 -15.53 -11.50
N VAL A 295 -3.53 -15.02 -11.96
CA VAL A 295 -4.61 -14.48 -11.12
C VAL A 295 -5.13 -15.53 -10.15
N GLY A 296 -5.07 -15.24 -8.85
CA GLY A 296 -5.48 -16.16 -7.79
C GLY A 296 -4.59 -17.39 -7.61
N ARG A 297 -3.48 -17.49 -8.33
CA ARG A 297 -2.55 -18.65 -8.31
C ARG A 297 -1.22 -18.35 -7.63
N THR A 298 -1.05 -17.13 -7.11
CA THR A 298 0.19 -16.66 -6.50
C THR A 298 -0.10 -15.95 -5.18
N THR A 299 0.80 -16.12 -4.21
CA THR A 299 0.87 -15.31 -3.00
C THR A 299 1.47 -13.93 -3.30
N TRP A 300 1.51 -13.04 -2.31
CA TRP A 300 2.17 -11.73 -2.46
C TRP A 300 3.64 -11.84 -2.83
N LEU A 301 4.39 -12.76 -2.21
CA LEU A 301 5.83 -12.90 -2.42
C LEU A 301 6.15 -13.65 -3.71
N GLU A 302 5.28 -14.56 -4.14
CA GLU A 302 5.34 -15.14 -5.48
C GLU A 302 4.99 -14.11 -6.56
N THR A 303 3.99 -13.25 -6.33
CA THR A 303 3.70 -12.13 -7.25
C THR A 303 4.89 -11.18 -7.35
N ALA A 304 5.59 -10.92 -6.24
CA ALA A 304 6.80 -10.11 -6.23
C ALA A 304 7.93 -10.77 -7.05
N ALA A 305 8.15 -12.07 -6.86
CA ALA A 305 9.12 -12.84 -7.62
C ALA A 305 8.81 -12.84 -9.12
N LEU A 306 7.53 -12.99 -9.48
CA LEU A 306 7.05 -12.93 -10.86
C LEU A 306 7.29 -11.55 -11.48
N ILE A 307 6.90 -10.48 -10.78
CA ILE A 307 7.12 -9.10 -11.25
C ILE A 307 8.62 -8.81 -11.41
N ARG A 308 9.49 -9.33 -10.54
CA ARG A 308 10.95 -9.18 -10.65
C ARG A 308 11.51 -9.79 -11.95
N ARG A 309 10.85 -10.78 -12.53
CA ARG A 309 11.22 -11.39 -13.83
C ARG A 309 10.66 -10.63 -15.03
N CYS A 310 9.72 -9.71 -14.81
CA CYS A 310 9.15 -8.91 -15.88
C CYS A 310 10.05 -7.74 -16.26
N ARG A 311 9.98 -7.34 -17.53
CA ARG A 311 10.67 -6.16 -18.06
C ARG A 311 9.89 -4.87 -17.83
N LEU A 312 8.57 -5.00 -17.71
CA LEU A 312 7.64 -3.90 -17.49
C LEU A 312 6.42 -4.41 -16.71
N VAL A 313 5.87 -3.56 -15.86
CA VAL A 313 4.55 -3.71 -15.25
C VAL A 313 3.62 -2.63 -15.78
N LEU A 314 2.43 -3.03 -16.22
CA LEU A 314 1.36 -2.11 -16.58
C LEU A 314 0.18 -2.34 -15.62
N CYS A 315 -0.15 -1.34 -14.80
CA CYS A 315 -1.20 -1.52 -13.80
C CYS A 315 -1.94 -0.23 -13.47
N ASN A 316 -3.06 -0.38 -12.78
CA ASN A 316 -3.70 0.75 -12.10
C ASN A 316 -2.92 1.14 -10.83
N ASP A 317 -3.26 2.27 -10.22
CA ASP A 317 -2.89 2.63 -8.85
C ASP A 317 -3.39 1.58 -7.84
N SER A 318 -2.52 0.62 -7.55
CA SER A 318 -2.80 -0.56 -6.72
C SER A 318 -1.54 -0.99 -5.94
N ALA A 319 -1.68 -2.05 -5.13
CA ALA A 319 -0.53 -2.67 -4.46
C ALA A 319 0.57 -3.13 -5.44
N ILE A 320 0.21 -3.49 -6.69
CA ILE A 320 1.14 -3.95 -7.71
C ILE A 320 2.12 -2.84 -8.14
N THR A 321 1.68 -1.57 -8.15
CA THR A 321 2.56 -0.41 -8.36
C THR A 321 3.73 -0.38 -7.37
N HIS A 322 3.40 -0.56 -6.09
CA HIS A 322 4.39 -0.48 -5.02
C HIS A 322 5.22 -1.76 -4.95
N LEU A 323 4.64 -2.90 -5.32
CA LEU A 323 5.37 -4.17 -5.41
C LEU A 323 6.45 -4.10 -6.50
N ALA A 324 6.10 -3.56 -7.67
CA ALA A 324 7.06 -3.29 -8.75
C ALA A 324 8.20 -2.37 -8.29
N SER A 325 7.87 -1.33 -7.52
CA SER A 325 8.87 -0.43 -6.93
C SER A 325 9.79 -1.12 -5.91
N ALA A 326 9.26 -2.05 -5.13
CA ALA A 326 10.03 -2.80 -4.14
C ALA A 326 10.99 -3.81 -4.78
N VAL A 327 10.62 -4.38 -5.93
CA VAL A 327 11.48 -5.34 -6.68
C VAL A 327 12.22 -4.71 -7.86
N LYS A 328 12.18 -3.38 -7.96
CA LYS A 328 12.88 -2.56 -8.98
C LYS A 328 12.50 -2.89 -10.43
N THR A 329 11.26 -3.31 -10.66
CA THR A 329 10.73 -3.51 -12.02
C THR A 329 10.13 -2.21 -12.55
N PRO A 330 10.47 -1.79 -13.78
CA PRO A 330 9.85 -0.63 -14.42
C PRO A 330 8.33 -0.73 -14.46
N ALA A 331 7.62 0.35 -14.13
CA ALA A 331 6.16 0.35 -14.10
C ALA A 331 5.51 1.57 -14.78
N VAL A 332 4.49 1.33 -15.61
CA VAL A 332 3.54 2.36 -16.05
C VAL A 332 2.25 2.20 -15.25
N VAL A 333 1.87 3.26 -14.54
CA VAL A 333 0.76 3.25 -13.59
C VAL A 333 -0.32 4.22 -14.06
N VAL A 334 -1.50 3.71 -14.36
CA VAL A 334 -2.66 4.57 -14.62
C VAL A 334 -3.30 4.94 -13.28
N SER A 335 -3.31 6.23 -12.95
CA SER A 335 -3.80 6.69 -11.65
C SER A 335 -4.78 7.85 -11.75
N ARG A 336 -5.66 7.91 -10.75
CA ARG A 336 -6.53 9.05 -10.44
C ARG A 336 -5.92 9.99 -9.43
N ALA A 337 -4.85 9.58 -8.75
CA ALA A 337 -4.15 10.41 -7.80
C ALA A 337 -3.40 11.51 -8.54
N PRO A 338 -3.04 12.61 -7.87
CA PRO A 338 -1.97 13.46 -8.37
C PRO A 338 -0.75 12.60 -8.73
N ALA A 339 -0.07 12.95 -9.83
CA ALA A 339 0.96 12.11 -10.44
C ALA A 339 2.04 11.65 -9.44
N ASN A 340 2.38 12.49 -8.45
CA ASN A 340 3.42 12.20 -7.47
C ASN A 340 2.96 11.33 -6.28
N PHE A 341 1.67 11.22 -6.00
CA PHE A 341 1.22 10.74 -4.68
C PHE A 341 1.43 9.22 -4.47
N TYR A 342 1.18 8.42 -5.51
CA TYR A 342 1.38 6.96 -5.54
C TYR A 342 2.19 6.51 -6.77
N ALA A 343 3.02 7.40 -7.32
CA ALA A 343 3.92 7.05 -8.41
C ALA A 343 4.86 5.88 -8.04
N PRO A 344 5.45 5.19 -9.03
CA PRO A 344 6.59 4.34 -8.76
C PRO A 344 7.68 5.11 -7.98
N TYR A 345 8.11 4.56 -6.83
CA TYR A 345 9.00 5.28 -5.90
C TYR A 345 10.41 4.70 -5.92
N ARG A 346 11.40 5.54 -6.22
CA ARG A 346 12.83 5.15 -6.29
C ARG A 346 13.05 3.90 -7.18
N THR A 347 12.30 3.85 -8.28
CA THR A 347 12.40 2.84 -9.34
C THR A 347 12.13 3.55 -10.66
N GLU A 348 12.53 2.94 -11.78
CA GLU A 348 12.06 3.41 -13.07
C GLU A 348 10.54 3.25 -13.16
N GLY A 349 9.84 4.27 -13.65
CA GLY A 349 8.41 4.18 -13.80
C GLY A 349 7.76 5.53 -14.04
N MET A 350 6.50 5.50 -14.47
CA MET A 350 5.71 6.67 -14.81
C MET A 350 4.27 6.50 -14.34
N ALA A 351 3.73 7.51 -13.66
CA ALA A 351 2.31 7.61 -13.42
C ALA A 351 1.66 8.42 -14.56
N VAL A 352 0.68 7.84 -15.24
CA VAL A 352 -0.13 8.49 -16.28
C VAL A 352 -1.46 8.85 -15.66
N THR A 353 -1.74 10.15 -15.55
CA THR A 353 -2.88 10.68 -14.80
C THR A 353 -3.52 11.84 -15.55
N ARG A 354 -4.83 12.02 -15.40
CA ARG A 354 -5.53 13.24 -15.82
C ARG A 354 -6.08 13.97 -14.62
N GLU A 355 -5.52 15.15 -14.35
CA GLU A 355 -6.06 16.02 -13.32
C GLU A 355 -7.37 16.65 -13.81
N LEU A 356 -8.47 16.30 -13.13
CA LEU A 356 -9.77 16.94 -13.30
C LEU A 356 -10.12 17.72 -12.02
N PRO A 357 -10.87 18.84 -12.11
CA PRO A 357 -11.26 19.65 -10.95
C PRO A 357 -11.96 18.86 -9.84
N CYS A 358 -12.65 17.76 -10.18
CA CYS A 358 -13.34 16.91 -9.21
C CYS A 358 -12.39 16.15 -8.25
N LEU A 359 -11.11 16.02 -8.58
CA LEU A 359 -10.09 15.45 -7.68
C LEU A 359 -9.73 16.39 -6.52
N ASN A 360 -10.08 17.68 -6.60
CA ASN A 360 -9.79 18.68 -5.57
C ASN A 360 -10.73 18.61 -4.35
N VAL A 361 -11.80 17.83 -4.42
CA VAL A 361 -12.85 17.82 -3.39
C VAL A 361 -12.67 16.62 -2.44
N GLY A 362 -11.54 16.52 -1.74
CA GLY A 362 -11.32 15.60 -0.59
C GLY A 362 -11.69 14.12 -0.76
N SER A 363 -11.95 13.68 -2.00
CA SER A 363 -12.74 12.49 -2.33
C SER A 363 -11.91 11.39 -2.96
N TYR A 364 -10.58 11.49 -2.88
CA TYR A 364 -9.68 10.43 -3.32
C TYR A 364 -10.04 9.08 -2.64
N ASP A 365 -10.37 9.12 -1.33
CA ASP A 365 -10.89 7.99 -0.54
C ASP A 365 -12.39 8.12 -0.17
N GLY A 366 -13.03 9.23 -0.54
CA GLY A 366 -14.42 9.59 -0.24
C GLY A 366 -15.47 8.96 -1.17
N CYS A 367 -16.68 8.77 -0.63
CA CYS A 367 -17.79 8.05 -1.27
C CYS A 367 -18.64 8.99 -2.13
N ALA A 368 -18.36 9.01 -3.43
CA ALA A 368 -19.24 9.32 -4.58
C ALA A 368 -18.46 10.19 -5.58
N CYS A 369 -17.84 9.53 -6.58
CA CYS A 369 -17.41 10.29 -7.74
C CYS A 369 -18.67 10.86 -8.41
N PRO A 370 -18.73 12.17 -8.72
CA PRO A 370 -19.89 12.75 -9.40
C PRO A 370 -20.05 12.23 -10.84
N PHE A 371 -19.06 11.50 -11.37
CA PHE A 371 -19.05 10.92 -12.71
C PHE A 371 -19.01 9.39 -12.62
N PRO A 372 -20.13 8.68 -12.87
CA PRO A 372 -20.22 7.22 -12.84
C PRO A 372 -19.20 6.52 -13.75
N GLU A 373 -18.88 7.13 -14.90
CA GLU A 373 -17.96 6.64 -15.91
C GLU A 373 -16.48 6.90 -15.59
N TYR A 374 -16.19 7.59 -14.48
CA TYR A 374 -14.83 7.89 -14.05
C TYR A 374 -14.00 8.60 -15.13
N ARG A 375 -14.52 9.70 -15.69
CA ARG A 375 -13.93 10.47 -16.82
C ARG A 375 -12.42 10.68 -16.77
N CYS A 376 -11.83 10.87 -15.59
CA CYS A 376 -10.37 11.02 -15.44
C CYS A 376 -9.58 9.80 -15.92
N LEU A 377 -10.08 8.57 -15.70
CA LEU A 377 -9.45 7.37 -16.22
C LEU A 377 -9.71 7.20 -17.72
N GLN A 378 -10.92 7.48 -18.18
CA GLN A 378 -11.26 7.40 -19.61
C GLN A 378 -10.47 8.42 -20.46
N ALA A 379 -10.10 9.55 -19.87
CA ALA A 379 -9.30 10.59 -20.52
C ALA A 379 -7.81 10.25 -20.61
N VAL A 380 -7.35 9.18 -19.95
CA VAL A 380 -6.02 8.61 -20.18
C VAL A 380 -6.12 7.70 -21.39
N THR A 381 -5.47 8.08 -22.48
CA THR A 381 -5.57 7.36 -23.75
C THR A 381 -4.57 6.19 -23.81
N PRO A 382 -4.87 5.10 -24.56
CA PRO A 382 -3.91 4.03 -24.81
C PRO A 382 -2.60 4.53 -25.41
N ALA A 383 -2.64 5.50 -26.31
CA ALA A 383 -1.46 6.09 -26.93
C ALA A 383 -0.49 6.72 -25.91
N GLU A 384 -1.01 7.42 -24.89
CA GLU A 384 -0.17 8.00 -23.84
C GLU A 384 0.50 6.94 -22.96
N VAL A 385 -0.24 5.89 -22.63
CA VAL A 385 0.25 4.76 -21.83
C VAL A 385 1.28 3.95 -22.63
N LEU A 386 1.04 3.72 -23.92
CA LEU A 386 1.97 3.08 -24.83
C LEU A 386 3.26 3.89 -24.97
N ALA A 387 3.18 5.20 -25.16
CA ALA A 387 4.37 6.06 -25.23
C ALA A 387 5.20 6.01 -23.94
N ALA A 388 4.55 5.93 -22.77
CA ALA A 388 5.24 5.72 -21.49
C ALA A 388 5.90 4.33 -21.43
N ALA A 389 5.21 3.28 -21.85
CA ALA A 389 5.73 1.91 -21.88
C ALA A 389 6.96 1.81 -22.80
N GLU A 390 6.89 2.37 -24.01
CA GLU A 390 7.98 2.37 -24.98
C GLU A 390 9.23 3.11 -24.47
N ARG A 391 9.05 4.24 -23.77
CA ARG A 391 10.17 4.94 -23.14
C ARG A 391 10.90 4.08 -22.12
N LEU A 392 10.14 3.34 -21.29
CA LEU A 392 10.74 2.46 -20.28
C LEU A 392 11.42 1.26 -20.95
N LEU A 393 10.75 0.59 -21.89
CA LEU A 393 11.31 -0.56 -22.62
C LEU A 393 12.55 -0.19 -23.44
N GLY A 394 12.55 0.99 -24.07
CA GLY A 394 13.68 1.51 -24.85
C GLY A 394 14.93 1.78 -24.01
N ARG A 395 14.77 2.35 -22.81
CA ARG A 395 15.89 2.53 -21.86
C ARG A 395 16.43 1.20 -21.37
N ALA A 396 15.51 0.28 -21.09
CA ALA A 396 15.86 -1.04 -20.63
C ALA A 396 16.75 -1.76 -21.66
N ALA A 397 16.39 -1.73 -22.95
CA ALA A 397 17.16 -2.36 -24.03
C ALA A 397 18.61 -1.85 -24.17
N GLY A 398 18.91 -0.64 -23.68
CA GLY A 398 20.26 -0.06 -23.68
C GLY A 398 21.09 -0.33 -22.41
N ALA A 399 20.50 -0.88 -21.35
CA ALA A 399 21.21 -1.21 -20.12
C ALA A 399 21.74 -2.65 -20.18
N PRO A 400 23.05 -2.90 -19.92
CA PRO A 400 23.56 -4.26 -19.81
C PRO A 400 22.79 -5.00 -18.70
N ALA A 401 22.32 -6.21 -19.00
CA ALA A 401 21.67 -7.05 -18.02
C ALA A 401 22.59 -7.19 -16.79
N ALA A 402 22.13 -6.73 -15.64
CA ALA A 402 22.84 -6.95 -14.39
C ALA A 402 22.98 -8.47 -14.20
N VAL A 403 24.23 -8.94 -14.21
CA VAL A 403 24.59 -10.33 -13.99
C VAL A 403 24.12 -10.74 -12.59
N ALA A 404 23.58 -11.95 -12.53
CA ALA A 404 22.83 -12.62 -11.45
C ALA A 404 23.30 -12.36 -10.01
#